data_AF-A0A5A9W509-F1
#
_entry.id   AF-A0A5A9W509-F1
#
_cell.length_a   1.000
_cell.length_b   1.000
_cell.length_c   1.000
_cell.angle_alpha   90.00
_cell.angle_beta   90.00
_cell.angle_gamma   90.00
#
_symmetry.space_group_name_H-M   'P 1'
#
loop_
_entity.id
_entity.type
_entity.pdbx_description
1 polymer ?
#
loop_
_entity_poly.entity_id
_entity_poly.type
_entity_poly.pdbx_seq_one_letter_code
_entity_poly.pdbx_strand_id
1 'polypeptide(L)'
;MEWFISIVVMLSIIGSLMYVMPSPRERMQSAMRLHARQLGFSVQLVQLELPRAKGELEPQKIRIPVYRSLRPQLSSEAKDTWRTWQVCRVENVANQGLLPGWSWKLGEGCLQMAELDQLNALLEQLPASVLALESTPIHFSVFWRESGGVEGLDALHSLIQPRVQAKW
;
A
#
# COMPACT_ATOMS: atom_id res chain seq x y z
N MET A 1 23.16 20.58 51.05
CA MET A 1 21.75 20.26 50.78
C MET A 1 21.27 20.84 49.45
N GLU A 2 21.59 22.10 49.14
CA GLU A 2 21.12 22.81 47.92
C GLU A 2 21.60 22.20 46.59
N TRP A 3 22.81 21.64 46.55
CA TRP A 3 23.38 21.00 45.35
C TRP A 3 22.65 19.71 44.96
N PHE A 4 22.09 18.98 45.93
CA PHE A 4 21.39 17.72 45.69
C PHE A 4 20.07 17.96 44.96
N ILE A 5 19.34 19.01 45.37
CA ILE A 5 18.09 19.43 44.72
C ILE A 5 18.37 19.86 43.28
N SER A 6 19.45 20.61 43.04
CA SER A 6 19.84 21.04 41.70
C SER A 6 20.14 19.86 40.77
N ILE A 7 20.87 18.85 41.26
CA ILE A 7 21.18 17.62 40.49
C ILE A 7 19.89 16.84 40.17
N VAL A 8 18.96 16.72 41.12
CA VAL A 8 17.68 16.04 40.92
C VAL A 8 16.80 16.76 39.89
N VAL A 9 16.76 18.10 39.91
CA VAL A 9 16.04 18.90 38.91
C VAL A 9 16.66 18.74 37.52
N MET A 10 17.99 18.74 37.42
CA MET A 10 18.71 18.54 36.16
C MET A 10 18.46 17.14 35.57
N LEU A 11 18.48 16.09 36.41
CA LEU A 11 18.14 14.72 36.02
C LEU A 11 16.67 14.58 35.60
N SER A 12 15.74 15.29 36.25
CA SER A 12 14.32 15.32 35.88
C SER A 12 14.10 15.89 34.47
N ILE A 13 14.83 16.96 34.13
CA ILE A 13 14.76 17.57 32.78
C ILE A 13 15.37 16.65 31.72
N ILE A 14 16.52 16.03 31.99
CA ILE A 14 17.19 15.11 31.06
C ILE A 14 16.36 13.83 30.85
N GLY A 15 15.74 13.31 31.92
CA GLY A 15 14.85 12.14 31.84
C GLY A 15 13.62 12.40 30.96
N SER A 16 13.07 13.61 30.98
CA SER A 16 11.96 14.02 30.11
C SER A 16 12.34 14.03 28.62
N LEU A 17 13.58 14.42 28.29
CA LEU A 17 14.06 14.50 26.92
C LEU A 17 14.45 13.13 26.31
N MET A 18 14.86 12.16 27.14
CA MET A 18 15.29 10.83 26.66
C MET A 18 14.16 9.98 26.06
N TYR A 19 12.89 10.33 26.30
CA TYR A 19 11.76 9.55 25.78
C TYR A 19 11.41 9.86 24.31
N VAL A 20 12.06 10.86 23.69
CA VAL A 20 11.72 11.38 22.35
C VAL A 20 12.73 10.93 21.28
N MET A 21 13.52 9.87 21.53
CA MET A 21 14.39 9.33 20.49
C MET A 21 13.63 8.30 19.66
N PRO A 22 13.38 8.55 18.36
CA PRO A 22 12.69 7.58 17.51
C PRO A 22 13.58 6.35 17.36
N SER A 23 12.95 5.19 17.54
CA SER A 23 13.58 3.89 17.37
C SER A 23 14.17 3.73 15.96
N PRO A 24 15.16 2.85 15.77
CA PRO A 24 15.73 2.59 14.45
C PRO A 24 14.69 2.23 13.39
N ARG A 25 13.61 1.53 13.79
CA ARG A 25 12.49 1.18 12.91
C ARG A 25 11.68 2.39 12.47
N GLU A 26 11.43 3.33 13.37
CA GLU A 26 10.70 4.56 13.05
C GLU A 26 11.50 5.46 12.11
N ARG A 27 12.83 5.51 12.26
CA ARG A 27 13.72 6.21 11.32
C ARG A 27 13.71 5.59 9.93
N MET A 28 13.71 4.27 9.84
CA MET A 28 13.61 3.58 8.56
C MET A 28 12.25 3.85 7.89
N GLN A 29 11.15 3.81 8.65
CA GLN A 29 9.82 4.12 8.13
C GLN A 29 9.69 5.59 7.69
N SER A 30 10.27 6.52 8.44
CA SER A 30 10.24 7.95 8.05
C SER A 30 11.04 8.20 6.78
N ALA A 31 12.21 7.55 6.63
CA ALA A 31 13.01 7.60 5.41
C ALA A 31 12.25 7.03 4.21
N MET A 32 11.60 5.86 4.35
CA MET A 32 10.78 5.26 3.29
C MET A 32 9.62 6.17 2.88
N ARG A 33 8.90 6.75 3.85
CA ARG A 33 7.77 7.65 3.56
C ARG A 33 8.24 8.95 2.90
N LEU A 34 9.41 9.47 3.28
CA LEU A 34 10.00 10.63 2.63
C LEU A 34 10.35 10.31 1.17
N HIS A 35 11.00 9.16 0.94
CA HIS A 35 11.33 8.69 -0.40
C HIS A 35 10.10 8.45 -1.26
N ALA A 36 9.06 7.81 -0.70
CA ALA A 36 7.78 7.60 -1.36
C ALA A 36 7.16 8.91 -1.85
N ARG A 37 7.22 9.97 -1.02
CA ARG A 37 6.73 11.30 -1.41
C ARG A 37 7.53 11.91 -2.56
N GLN A 38 8.85 11.71 -2.59
CA GLN A 38 9.70 12.17 -3.69
C GLN A 38 9.35 11.47 -5.01
N LEU A 39 8.95 10.20 -4.95
CA LEU A 39 8.43 9.45 -6.09
C LEU A 39 6.97 9.78 -6.46
N GLY A 40 6.31 10.67 -5.70
CA GLY A 40 4.93 11.08 -5.95
C GLY A 40 3.85 10.18 -5.31
N PHE A 41 4.22 9.28 -4.42
CA PHE A 41 3.26 8.50 -3.63
C PHE A 41 2.73 9.27 -2.43
N SER A 42 1.44 9.06 -2.16
CA SER A 42 0.83 9.35 -0.86
C SER A 42 0.73 8.05 -0.05
N VAL A 43 1.40 8.01 1.11
CA VAL A 43 1.42 6.83 1.99
C VAL A 43 0.45 7.03 3.15
N GLN A 44 -0.46 6.07 3.35
CA GLN A 44 -1.41 6.08 4.46
C GLN A 44 -1.51 4.69 5.10
N LEU A 45 -1.69 4.62 6.41
CA LEU A 45 -1.99 3.36 7.09
C LEU A 45 -3.49 3.14 7.07
N VAL A 46 -3.93 2.06 6.43
CA VAL A 46 -5.35 1.72 6.27
C VAL A 46 -5.61 0.31 6.78
N GLN A 47 -6.87 0.04 7.14
CA GLN A 47 -7.33 -1.31 7.46
C GLN A 47 -7.82 -1.95 6.15
N LEU A 48 -7.04 -2.87 5.61
CA LEU A 48 -7.41 -3.66 4.45
C LEU A 48 -8.26 -4.84 4.92
N GLU A 49 -9.50 -4.90 4.46
CA GLU A 49 -10.36 -6.07 4.60
C GLU A 49 -10.16 -6.96 3.38
N LEU A 50 -9.57 -8.14 3.58
CA LEU A 50 -9.43 -9.13 2.53
C LEU A 50 -10.77 -9.84 2.32
N PRO A 51 -11.12 -10.19 1.07
CA PRO A 51 -12.31 -11.01 0.84
C PRO A 51 -12.14 -12.38 1.52
N ARG A 52 -13.26 -13.02 1.84
CA ARG A 52 -13.27 -14.28 2.60
C ARG A 52 -12.42 -15.33 1.88
N ALA A 53 -11.45 -15.90 2.59
CA ALA A 53 -10.69 -17.01 2.05
C ALA A 53 -11.60 -18.24 1.94
N LYS A 54 -11.31 -19.11 0.97
CA LYS A 54 -12.05 -20.36 0.76
C LYS A 54 -12.03 -21.22 2.05
N GLY A 55 -13.17 -21.30 2.73
CA GLY A 55 -13.33 -22.07 3.97
C GLY A 55 -13.33 -21.26 5.27
N GLU A 56 -13.13 -19.94 5.21
CA GLU A 56 -13.23 -19.05 6.38
C GLU A 56 -14.61 -18.37 6.45
N LEU A 57 -15.16 -18.29 7.66
CA LEU A 57 -16.46 -17.65 7.92
C LEU A 57 -16.38 -16.12 7.90
N GLU A 58 -15.26 -15.55 8.34
CA GLU A 58 -15.08 -14.11 8.55
C GLU A 58 -13.97 -13.53 7.66
N PRO A 59 -14.14 -12.30 7.13
CA PRO A 59 -13.10 -11.61 6.36
C PRO A 59 -11.94 -11.17 7.25
N GLN A 60 -10.71 -11.43 6.80
CA GLN A 60 -9.51 -11.03 7.53
C GLN A 60 -9.24 -9.52 7.40
N LYS A 61 -9.01 -8.85 8.53
CA LYS A 61 -8.71 -7.41 8.58
C LYS A 61 -7.24 -7.20 8.94
N ILE A 62 -6.48 -6.57 8.06
CA ILE A 62 -5.03 -6.32 8.25
C ILE A 62 -4.76 -4.83 8.17
N ARG A 63 -4.04 -4.29 9.15
CA ARG A 63 -3.53 -2.91 9.09
C ARG A 63 -2.24 -2.89 8.28
N ILE A 64 -2.24 -2.21 7.14
CA ILE A 64 -1.14 -2.20 6.17
C ILE A 64 -0.99 -0.80 5.56
N PRO A 65 0.23 -0.34 5.24
CA PRO A 65 0.39 0.89 4.49
C PRO A 65 -0.05 0.71 3.04
N VAL A 66 -0.81 1.70 2.56
CA VAL A 66 -1.18 1.84 1.16
C VAL A 66 -0.35 2.95 0.54
N TYR A 67 0.25 2.63 -0.60
CA TYR A 67 1.01 3.54 -1.44
C TYR A 67 0.11 3.94 -2.60
N ARG A 68 -0.34 5.20 -2.60
CA ARG A 68 -1.24 5.73 -3.64
C ARG A 68 -0.48 6.60 -4.61
N SER A 69 -0.48 6.23 -5.88
CA SER A 69 0.00 7.09 -6.95
C SER A 69 -1.19 7.86 -7.53
N LEU A 70 -1.07 9.18 -7.60
CA LEU A 70 -2.11 10.04 -8.15
C LEU A 70 -2.11 9.93 -9.68
N ARG A 71 -3.30 9.74 -10.26
CA ARG A 71 -3.46 9.79 -11.72
C ARG A 71 -3.50 11.25 -12.18
N PRO A 72 -2.96 11.55 -13.38
CA PRO A 72 -3.18 12.85 -14.01
C PRO A 72 -4.68 13.09 -14.21
N GLN A 73 -5.08 14.37 -14.22
CA GLN A 73 -6.48 14.78 -14.31
C GLN A 73 -7.17 14.14 -15.53
N LEU A 74 -8.02 13.14 -15.28
CA LEU A 74 -8.85 12.53 -16.32
C LEU A 74 -9.94 13.51 -16.78
N SER A 75 -10.29 13.48 -18.08
CA SER A 75 -11.46 14.18 -18.60
C SER A 75 -12.75 13.67 -17.94
N SER A 76 -13.83 14.44 -18.02
CA SER A 76 -15.10 14.03 -17.42
C SER A 76 -15.62 12.73 -18.03
N GLU A 77 -15.50 12.53 -19.35
CA GLU A 77 -15.94 11.29 -19.99
C GLU A 77 -15.09 10.09 -19.57
N ALA A 78 -13.78 10.30 -19.39
CA ALA A 78 -12.87 9.25 -18.95
C ALA A 78 -13.09 8.83 -17.49
N LYS A 79 -13.64 9.72 -16.65
CA LYS A 79 -14.03 9.38 -15.27
C LYS A 79 -15.32 8.57 -15.24
N ASP A 80 -16.29 8.91 -16.08
CA ASP A 80 -17.60 8.27 -16.12
C ASP A 80 -17.52 6.82 -16.64
N THR A 81 -16.63 6.59 -17.61
CA THR A 81 -16.36 5.27 -18.18
C THR A 81 -15.34 4.45 -17.38
N TRP A 82 -14.84 4.96 -16.26
CA TRP A 82 -13.77 4.30 -15.50
C TRP A 82 -14.27 3.07 -14.77
N ARG A 83 -13.63 1.92 -15.03
CA ARG A 83 -13.89 0.68 -14.32
C ARG A 83 -13.02 0.59 -13.08
N THR A 84 -13.62 0.89 -11.92
CA THR A 84 -12.95 0.75 -10.63
C THR A 84 -12.85 -0.72 -10.25
N TRP A 85 -11.67 -1.16 -9.87
CA TRP A 85 -11.44 -2.54 -9.46
C TRP A 85 -10.44 -2.65 -8.32
N GLN A 86 -10.55 -3.73 -7.56
CA GLN A 86 -9.65 -4.08 -6.48
C GLN A 86 -9.44 -5.59 -6.45
N VAL A 87 -8.17 -5.99 -6.42
CA VAL A 87 -7.75 -7.40 -6.31
C VAL A 87 -6.93 -7.58 -5.05
N CYS A 88 -7.10 -8.75 -4.42
CA CYS A 88 -6.44 -9.13 -3.18
C CYS A 88 -5.73 -10.47 -3.38
N ARG A 89 -4.56 -10.62 -2.77
CA ARG A 89 -3.78 -11.87 -2.77
C ARG A 89 -4.35 -12.80 -1.71
N VAL A 90 -5.46 -13.46 -2.05
CA VAL A 90 -6.16 -14.46 -1.25
C VAL A 90 -6.90 -15.41 -2.21
N GLU A 91 -7.08 -16.66 -1.81
CA GLU A 91 -7.89 -17.61 -2.56
C GLU A 91 -9.37 -17.47 -2.20
N ASN A 92 -10.19 -17.05 -3.16
CA ASN A 92 -11.63 -16.96 -3.06
C ASN A 92 -12.29 -17.45 -4.37
N VAL A 93 -13.60 -17.64 -4.36
CA VAL A 93 -14.44 -18.01 -5.52
C VAL A 93 -14.43 -16.91 -6.59
N ALA A 94 -14.31 -15.65 -6.17
CA ALA A 94 -14.26 -14.49 -7.07
C ALA A 94 -12.84 -14.33 -7.67
N ASN A 95 -12.37 -15.29 -8.46
CA ASN A 95 -11.02 -15.31 -9.03
C ASN A 95 -11.01 -15.37 -10.57
N GLN A 96 -12.15 -15.03 -11.21
CA GLN A 96 -12.29 -15.19 -12.64
C GLN A 96 -11.25 -14.37 -13.42
N GLY A 97 -10.47 -15.05 -14.28
CA GLY A 97 -9.47 -14.43 -15.15
C GLY A 97 -8.20 -13.95 -14.44
N LEU A 98 -8.05 -14.18 -13.13
CA LEU A 98 -6.85 -13.81 -12.36
C LEU A 98 -5.89 -14.98 -12.18
N LEU A 99 -4.62 -14.66 -11.89
CA LEU A 99 -3.63 -15.66 -11.47
C LEU A 99 -4.05 -16.38 -10.18
N PRO A 100 -3.66 -17.67 -10.01
CA PRO A 100 -3.87 -18.40 -8.76
C PRO A 100 -3.34 -17.64 -7.54
N GLY A 101 -4.08 -17.71 -6.43
CA GLY A 101 -3.77 -16.97 -5.21
C GLY A 101 -4.18 -15.49 -5.22
N TRP A 102 -4.78 -15.00 -6.31
CA TRP A 102 -5.43 -13.70 -6.38
C TRP A 102 -6.94 -13.84 -6.55
N SER A 103 -7.68 -12.87 -6.02
CA SER A 103 -9.14 -12.80 -6.13
C SER A 103 -9.61 -11.37 -6.15
N TRP A 104 -10.70 -11.13 -6.86
CA TRP A 104 -11.43 -9.88 -6.87
C TRP A 104 -12.04 -9.60 -5.51
N LYS A 105 -11.86 -8.38 -5.05
CA LYS A 105 -12.67 -7.77 -4.00
C LYS A 105 -13.76 -6.88 -4.60
N LEU A 106 -13.46 -6.23 -5.74
CA LEU A 106 -14.36 -5.36 -6.47
C LEU A 106 -14.01 -5.41 -7.97
N GLY A 107 -15.03 -5.37 -8.83
CA GLY A 107 -14.84 -5.27 -10.28
C GLY A 107 -14.59 -6.61 -10.98
N GLU A 108 -15.04 -7.73 -10.41
CA GLU A 108 -15.02 -9.00 -11.14
C GLU A 108 -15.81 -8.88 -12.46
N GLY A 109 -15.21 -9.34 -13.55
CA GLY A 109 -15.79 -9.26 -14.89
C GLY A 109 -15.82 -7.85 -15.51
N CYS A 110 -15.26 -6.82 -14.87
CA CYS A 110 -15.22 -5.48 -15.45
C CYS A 110 -14.13 -5.34 -16.53
N LEU A 111 -13.02 -6.09 -16.41
CA LEU A 111 -11.90 -6.05 -17.35
C LEU A 111 -12.10 -6.99 -18.55
N GLN A 112 -11.67 -6.55 -19.73
CA GLN A 112 -11.60 -7.37 -20.94
C GLN A 112 -10.39 -8.30 -20.90
N MET A 113 -10.37 -9.32 -21.78
CA MET A 113 -9.30 -10.32 -21.81
C MET A 113 -7.89 -9.72 -21.91
N ALA A 114 -7.69 -8.74 -22.80
CA ALA A 114 -6.40 -8.07 -22.97
C ALA A 114 -5.97 -7.26 -21.73
N GLU A 115 -6.93 -6.72 -20.97
CA GLU A 115 -6.68 -6.00 -19.71
C GLU A 115 -6.36 -7.00 -18.59
N LEU A 116 -7.06 -8.14 -18.55
CA LEU A 116 -6.76 -9.24 -17.63
C LEU A 116 -5.34 -9.79 -17.83
N ASP A 117 -4.89 -9.96 -19.07
CA ASP A 117 -3.52 -10.41 -19.37
C ASP A 117 -2.47 -9.42 -18.85
N GLN A 118 -2.71 -8.11 -19.04
CA GLN A 118 -1.83 -7.07 -18.51
C GLN A 118 -1.83 -7.03 -16.97
N LEU A 119 -2.99 -7.25 -16.35
CA LEU A 119 -3.11 -7.32 -14.90
C LEU A 119 -2.36 -8.54 -14.36
N ASN A 120 -2.54 -9.71 -14.97
CA ASN A 120 -1.86 -10.94 -14.56
C ASN A 120 -0.34 -10.82 -14.71
N ALA A 121 0.16 -10.27 -15.81
CA ALA A 121 1.60 -10.01 -15.99
C ALA A 121 2.18 -9.07 -14.92
N LEU A 122 1.37 -8.11 -14.43
CA LEU A 122 1.73 -7.26 -13.30
C LEU A 122 1.71 -8.04 -11.97
N LEU A 123 0.65 -8.81 -11.72
CA LEU A 123 0.48 -9.60 -10.49
C LEU A 123 1.57 -10.65 -10.29
N GLU A 124 2.11 -11.21 -11.37
CA GLU A 124 3.22 -12.17 -11.35
C GLU A 124 4.53 -11.54 -10.88
N GLN A 125 4.79 -10.29 -11.27
CA GLN A 125 6.03 -9.56 -10.93
C GLN A 125 5.99 -8.92 -9.54
N LEU A 126 4.81 -8.86 -8.89
CA LEU A 126 4.68 -8.23 -7.59
C LEU A 126 5.28 -9.09 -6.47
N PRO A 127 6.01 -8.48 -5.53
CA PRO A 127 6.60 -9.21 -4.42
C PRO A 127 5.51 -9.75 -3.49
N ALA A 128 5.81 -10.86 -2.81
CA ALA A 128 4.84 -11.56 -1.94
C ALA A 128 4.27 -10.71 -0.79
N SER A 129 4.96 -9.62 -0.45
CA SER A 129 4.53 -8.61 0.50
C SER A 129 3.40 -7.71 0.05
N VAL A 130 3.06 -7.70 -1.25
CA VAL A 130 1.91 -6.96 -1.77
C VAL A 130 0.67 -7.81 -1.59
N LEU A 131 -0.30 -7.30 -0.82
CA LEU A 131 -1.52 -8.01 -0.48
C LEU A 131 -2.73 -7.60 -1.32
N ALA A 132 -2.71 -6.41 -1.90
CA ALA A 132 -3.79 -5.94 -2.74
C ALA A 132 -3.32 -4.85 -3.70
N LEU A 133 -4.03 -4.74 -4.82
CA LEU A 133 -3.98 -3.62 -5.74
C LEU A 133 -5.39 -3.06 -5.91
N GLU A 134 -5.46 -1.75 -6.08
CA GLU A 134 -6.71 -1.06 -6.39
C GLU A 134 -6.46 0.00 -7.46
N SER A 135 -7.40 0.10 -8.39
CA SER A 135 -7.38 1.07 -9.46
C SER A 135 -8.68 1.85 -9.45
N THR A 136 -8.59 3.13 -9.12
CA THR A 136 -9.69 4.09 -9.15
C THR A 136 -9.39 5.19 -10.19
N PRO A 137 -10.37 6.03 -10.57
CA PRO A 137 -10.12 7.12 -11.51
C PRO A 137 -9.20 8.22 -10.92
N ILE A 138 -8.96 8.20 -9.61
CA ILE A 138 -8.15 9.20 -8.91
C ILE A 138 -6.76 8.66 -8.60
N HIS A 139 -6.66 7.40 -8.18
CA HIS A 139 -5.41 6.82 -7.70
C HIS A 139 -5.25 5.37 -8.13
N PHE A 140 -3.99 4.97 -8.24
CA PHE A 140 -3.59 3.57 -8.25
C PHE A 140 -2.96 3.26 -6.89
N SER A 141 -3.59 2.35 -6.14
CA SER A 141 -3.23 1.99 -4.76
C SER A 141 -2.53 0.64 -4.74
N VAL A 142 -1.40 0.57 -4.01
CA VAL A 142 -0.71 -0.69 -3.72
C VAL A 142 -0.64 -0.90 -2.22
N PHE A 143 -1.17 -2.02 -1.75
CA PHE A 143 -1.18 -2.40 -0.33
C PHE A 143 0.01 -3.31 -0.07
N TRP A 144 1.05 -2.77 0.55
CA TRP A 144 2.37 -3.41 0.62
C TRP A 144 2.91 -3.43 2.05
N ARG A 145 3.47 -4.56 2.49
CA ARG A 145 4.07 -4.70 3.84
C ARG A 145 5.47 -4.08 3.98
N GLU A 146 5.89 -3.23 3.05
CA GLU A 146 7.18 -2.53 3.08
C GLU A 146 8.41 -3.46 3.21
N SER A 147 8.29 -4.71 2.75
CA SER A 147 9.42 -5.65 2.82
C SER A 147 10.41 -5.37 1.71
N GLY A 148 11.65 -5.02 2.07
CA GLY A 148 12.70 -4.65 1.10
C GLY A 148 13.10 -3.18 1.18
N GLY A 149 12.52 -2.40 2.09
CA GLY A 149 12.98 -1.03 2.36
C GLY A 149 12.82 -0.09 1.16
N VAL A 150 13.76 0.84 1.02
CA VAL A 150 13.76 1.86 -0.04
C VAL A 150 13.94 1.22 -1.44
N GLU A 151 14.82 0.24 -1.57
CA GLU A 151 15.05 -0.46 -2.85
C GLU A 151 13.80 -1.20 -3.33
N GLY A 152 13.09 -1.86 -2.40
CA GLY A 152 11.81 -2.51 -2.71
C GLY A 152 10.75 -1.52 -3.18
N LEU A 153 10.76 -0.30 -2.63
CA LEU A 153 9.85 0.77 -3.06
C LEU A 153 10.19 1.28 -4.46
N ASP A 154 11.47 1.42 -4.79
CA ASP A 154 11.92 1.82 -6.13
C ASP A 154 11.53 0.80 -7.19
N ALA A 155 11.78 -0.50 -6.91
CA ALA A 155 11.39 -1.58 -7.80
C ALA A 155 9.87 -1.62 -8.01
N LEU A 156 9.11 -1.45 -6.93
CA LEU A 156 7.65 -1.38 -6.98
C LEU A 156 7.20 -0.18 -7.82
N HIS A 157 7.77 1.01 -7.59
CA HIS A 157 7.47 2.21 -8.37
C HIS A 157 7.70 2.02 -9.87
N SER A 158 8.87 1.50 -10.28
CA SER A 158 9.18 1.23 -11.68
C SER A 158 8.20 0.26 -12.33
N LEU A 159 7.70 -0.73 -11.58
CA LEU A 159 6.74 -1.70 -12.08
C LEU A 159 5.33 -1.11 -12.29
N ILE A 160 4.85 -0.27 -11.36
CA ILE A 160 3.49 0.29 -11.43
C ILE A 160 3.40 1.60 -12.21
N GLN A 161 4.45 2.41 -12.31
CA GLN A 161 4.41 3.73 -12.96
C GLN A 161 3.80 3.71 -14.38
N PRO A 162 4.13 2.75 -15.27
CA PRO A 162 3.48 2.66 -16.59
C PRO A 162 1.97 2.38 -16.52
N ARG A 163 1.51 1.74 -15.44
CA ARG A 163 0.13 1.28 -15.23
C ARG A 163 -0.76 2.34 -14.55
N VAL A 164 -0.14 3.33 -13.91
CA VAL A 164 -0.83 4.50 -13.30
C VAL A 164 -1.46 5.40 -14.36
N GLN A 165 -0.99 5.35 -15.61
CA GLN A 165 -1.59 6.12 -16.71
C GLN A 165 -2.42 5.25 -17.66
N ALA A 166 -2.23 3.93 -17.61
CA ALA A 166 -3.02 3.01 -18.40
C ALA A 166 -4.51 3.13 -18.04
N LYS A 167 -5.33 3.27 -19.07
CA LYS A 167 -6.77 3.04 -18.99
C LYS A 167 -6.99 1.53 -18.99
N TRP A 168 -7.77 1.07 -18.01
CA TRP A 168 -8.16 -0.32 -17.84
C TRP A 168 -9.63 -0.49 -18.19
#